data_AF-A0A9E3GVD8-F1
#
_entry.id   AF-A0A9E3GVD8-F1
#
_cell.length_a   1.000
_cell.length_b   1.000
_cell.length_c   1.000
_cell.angle_alpha   90.00
_cell.angle_beta   90.00
_cell.angle_gamma   90.00
#
_symmetry.space_group_name_H-M   'P 1'
#
loop_
_entity.id
_entity.type
_entity.pdbx_description
1 polymer ?
#
loop_
_entity_poly.entity_id
_entity_poly.type
_entity_poly.pdbx_seq_one_letter_code
_entity_poly.pdbx_strand_id
1 'polypeptide(L)'
;MNRDRKSEEEPRTPEPVEAVPVGSLERTDRERTSPAQFLREVRSELKKVAWPGRKEVASYTMVVLVTTAVLTAFVFGLDEIIRNALLNIFE
;
A
#
# COMPACT_ATOMS: atom_id res chain seq x y z
N MET A 1 35.72 -81.89 12.13
CA MET A 1 35.00 -81.83 10.84
C MET A 1 34.48 -80.42 10.68
N ASN A 2 35.25 -79.58 9.99
CA ASN A 2 34.88 -78.21 9.64
C ASN A 2 33.81 -78.22 8.54
N ARG A 3 32.82 -77.32 8.64
CA ARG A 3 32.03 -76.77 7.52
C ARG A 3 31.33 -75.52 8.05
N ASP A 4 31.99 -74.39 7.92
CA ASP A 4 31.65 -73.38 6.91
C ASP A 4 30.45 -72.50 7.30
N ARG A 5 30.76 -71.21 7.36
CA ARG A 5 29.98 -70.18 6.66
C ARG A 5 28.65 -69.80 7.30
N LYS A 6 28.77 -68.95 8.32
CA LYS A 6 27.91 -67.77 8.51
C LYS A 6 28.72 -66.78 9.35
N SER A 7 29.48 -65.82 8.84
CA SER A 7 29.14 -64.83 7.81
C SER A 7 27.66 -64.47 7.95
N GLU A 8 27.36 -63.50 8.81
CA GLU A 8 26.48 -62.39 8.47
C GLU A 8 26.35 -61.53 9.74
N GLU A 9 27.12 -60.43 9.75
CA GLU A 9 26.75 -59.16 10.39
C GLU A 9 26.17 -59.24 11.80
N GLU A 10 27.06 -59.26 12.81
CA GLU A 10 26.73 -58.48 14.01
C GLU A 10 26.38 -57.08 13.49
N PRO A 11 25.16 -56.58 13.75
CA PRO A 11 24.72 -55.32 13.17
C PRO A 11 25.78 -54.33 13.60
N ARG A 12 26.50 -53.70 12.65
CA ARG A 12 27.36 -52.58 12.97
C ARG A 12 26.48 -51.69 13.81
N THR A 13 26.70 -51.70 15.13
CA THR A 13 26.08 -50.73 16.02
C THR A 13 26.35 -49.45 15.27
N PRO A 14 25.31 -48.78 14.72
CA PRO A 14 25.59 -47.59 13.94
C PRO A 14 26.38 -46.76 14.92
N GLU A 15 27.66 -46.53 14.60
CA GLU A 15 28.52 -45.65 15.39
C GLU A 15 27.64 -44.48 15.76
N PRO A 16 27.58 -44.07 17.05
CA PRO A 16 26.62 -43.07 17.52
C PRO A 16 26.58 -42.00 16.45
N VAL A 17 25.51 -41.98 15.64
CA VAL A 17 25.54 -41.25 14.37
C VAL A 17 25.71 -39.83 14.83
N GLU A 18 26.93 -39.33 14.70
CA GLU A 18 27.42 -38.16 15.41
C GLU A 18 26.34 -37.13 15.20
N ALA A 19 25.64 -36.79 16.30
CA ALA A 19 24.32 -36.20 16.21
C ALA A 19 24.45 -35.00 15.29
N VAL A 20 24.02 -35.17 14.03
CA VAL A 20 24.12 -34.11 13.05
C VAL A 20 23.36 -33.00 13.72
N PRO A 21 24.00 -31.86 14.03
CA PRO A 21 23.27 -30.75 14.59
C PRO A 21 22.26 -30.44 13.49
N VAL A 22 21.02 -30.92 13.69
CA VAL A 22 19.90 -30.63 12.82
C VAL A 22 19.76 -29.15 13.01
N GLY A 23 20.41 -28.42 12.09
CA GLY A 23 20.55 -26.99 12.10
C GLY A 23 19.19 -26.48 12.47
N SER A 24 19.15 -25.95 13.70
CA SER A 24 18.04 -25.26 14.31
C SER A 24 17.17 -24.71 13.21
N LEU A 25 16.01 -25.33 13.01
CA LEU A 25 15.05 -24.95 11.97
C LEU A 25 15.04 -23.44 11.95
N GLU A 26 15.62 -22.83 10.91
CA GLU A 26 15.49 -21.41 10.68
C GLU A 26 13.99 -21.21 10.50
N ARG A 27 13.34 -20.89 11.60
CA ARG A 27 12.04 -20.26 11.56
C ARG A 27 12.36 -18.97 10.82
N THR A 28 12.05 -18.98 9.53
CA THR A 28 11.70 -17.76 8.82
C THR A 28 10.53 -17.21 9.63
N ASP A 29 10.88 -16.43 10.65
CA ASP A 29 10.00 -15.41 11.19
C ASP A 29 9.70 -14.59 9.95
N ARG A 30 8.49 -14.73 9.41
CA ARG A 30 8.05 -13.89 8.30
C ARG A 30 8.24 -12.48 8.83
N GLU A 31 9.31 -11.83 8.38
CA GLU A 31 9.65 -10.47 8.72
C GLU A 31 8.52 -9.62 8.14
N ARG A 32 7.43 -9.50 8.90
CA ARG A 32 6.30 -8.66 8.56
C ARG A 32 6.89 -7.27 8.46
N THR A 33 6.84 -6.66 7.28
CA THR A 33 7.28 -5.29 7.09
C THR A 33 6.74 -4.45 8.23
N SER A 34 7.64 -3.94 9.07
CA SER A 34 7.22 -3.15 10.22
C SER A 34 6.51 -1.89 9.71
N PRO A 35 5.51 -1.35 10.42
CA PRO A 35 4.84 -0.12 10.02
C PRO A 35 5.83 1.05 9.79
N ALA A 36 6.92 1.09 10.56
CA ALA A 36 8.00 2.06 10.39
C ALA A 36 8.75 1.90 9.06
N GLN A 37 9.00 0.65 8.64
CA GLN A 37 9.62 0.35 7.35
C GLN A 37 8.70 0.72 6.18
N PHE A 38 7.40 0.41 6.28
CA PHE A 38 6.41 0.78 5.29
C PHE A 38 6.33 2.32 5.09
N LEU A 39 6.30 3.10 6.18
CA LEU A 39 6.29 4.57 6.09
C LEU A 39 7.57 5.12 5.44
N ARG A 40 8.72 4.48 5.68
CA ARG A 40 9.99 4.85 5.06
C ARG A 40 9.93 4.61 3.54
N GLU A 41 9.37 3.47 3.12
CA GLU A 41 9.17 3.12 1.72
C GLU A 41 8.17 4.09 1.05
N VAL A 42 7.03 4.40 1.68
CA VAL A 42 6.05 5.38 1.19
C VAL A 42 6.68 6.76 1.02
N ARG A 43 7.45 7.25 1.99
CA ARG A 43 8.16 8.53 1.86
C ARG A 43 9.16 8.51 0.70
N SER A 44 9.83 7.38 0.47
CA SER A 44 10.75 7.23 -0.66
C SER A 44 10.01 7.30 -2.00
N GLU A 45 8.82 6.72 -2.08
CA GLU A 45 8.01 6.75 -3.30
C GLU A 45 7.34 8.11 -3.53
N LEU A 46 6.86 8.77 -2.47
CA LEU A 46 6.30 10.12 -2.53
C LEU A 46 7.30 11.17 -3.01
N LYS A 47 8.61 10.93 -2.87
CA LYS A 47 9.65 11.79 -3.44
C LYS A 47 9.75 11.69 -4.97
N LYS A 48 9.28 10.59 -5.57
CA LYS A 48 9.20 10.44 -7.03
C LYS A 48 8.02 11.19 -7.63
N VAL A 49 7.05 11.59 -6.80
CA VAL A 49 5.90 12.38 -7.24
C VAL A 49 6.36 13.80 -7.56
N ALA A 50 6.09 14.24 -8.79
CA ALA A 50 6.31 15.61 -9.19
C ALA A 50 5.24 16.50 -8.54
N TRP A 51 5.54 17.01 -7.35
CA TRP A 51 4.66 17.95 -6.68
C TRP A 51 4.64 19.27 -7.45
N PRO A 52 3.45 19.78 -7.81
CA PRO A 52 3.33 20.99 -8.60
C PRO A 52 3.90 22.18 -7.83
N GLY A 53 4.53 23.09 -8.56
CA GLY A 53 5.06 24.32 -7.98
C GLY A 53 3.95 25.22 -7.43
N ARG A 54 4.25 26.07 -6.44
CA ARG A 54 3.27 27.02 -5.87
C ARG A 54 2.55 27.87 -6.91
N LYS A 55 3.26 28.27 -7.99
CA LYS A 55 2.70 29.06 -9.09
C LYS A 55 1.68 28.26 -9.92
N GLU A 56 1.95 26.99 -10.15
CA GLU A 56 1.08 26.11 -10.91
C GLU A 56 -0.20 25.82 -10.13
N VAL A 57 -0.07 25.49 -8.83
CA VAL A 57 -1.22 25.36 -7.93
C VAL A 57 -2.08 26.62 -7.92
N ALA A 58 -1.46 27.79 -7.78
CA ALA A 58 -2.19 29.06 -7.79
C ALA A 58 -2.92 29.31 -9.11
N SER A 59 -2.32 28.93 -10.25
CA SER A 59 -2.93 29.06 -11.58
C SER A 59 -4.17 28.18 -11.69
N TYR A 60 -4.09 26.91 -11.28
CA TYR A 60 -5.25 26.01 -11.28
C TYR A 60 -6.34 26.48 -10.32
N THR A 61 -5.99 26.92 -9.10
CA THR A 61 -6.96 27.48 -8.17
C THR A 61 -7.65 28.71 -8.73
N MET A 62 -6.92 29.60 -9.43
CA MET A 62 -7.49 30.80 -10.04
C MET A 62 -8.54 30.45 -11.10
N VAL A 63 -8.27 29.47 -11.97
CA VAL A 63 -9.25 29.00 -12.96
C VAL A 63 -10.52 28.50 -12.29
N VAL A 64 -10.40 27.70 -11.22
CA VAL A 64 -11.54 27.18 -10.47
C VAL A 64 -12.32 28.32 -9.81
N LEU A 65 -11.66 29.28 -9.17
CA LEU A 65 -12.31 30.41 -8.53
C LEU A 65 -13.11 31.26 -9.53
N VAL A 66 -12.53 31.56 -10.69
CA VAL A 66 -13.21 32.32 -11.75
C VAL A 66 -14.42 31.53 -12.28
N THR A 67 -14.23 30.24 -12.56
CA THR A 67 -15.30 29.39 -13.09
C THR A 67 -16.47 29.30 -12.11
N THR A 68 -16.19 29.02 -10.84
CA THR A 68 -17.22 28.96 -9.80
C THR A 68 -17.90 30.32 -9.60
N ALA A 69 -17.15 31.43 -9.60
CA ALA A 69 -17.74 32.76 -9.48
C ALA A 69 -18.74 33.07 -10.61
N VAL A 70 -18.41 32.70 -11.85
CA VAL A 70 -19.31 32.85 -13.00
C VAL A 70 -20.57 32.01 -12.83
N LEU A 71 -20.42 30.73 -12.46
CA LEU A 71 -21.56 29.85 -12.23
C LEU A 71 -22.46 30.34 -11.09
N THR A 72 -21.86 30.79 -9.98
CA THR A 72 -22.60 31.38 -8.86
C THR A 72 -23.36 32.63 -9.29
N ALA A 73 -22.73 33.54 -10.04
CA ALA A 73 -23.40 34.74 -10.55
C ALA A 73 -24.55 34.40 -11.50
N PHE A 74 -24.37 33.38 -12.34
CA PHE A 74 -25.41 32.91 -13.26
C PHE A 74 -26.61 32.32 -12.52
N VAL A 75 -26.39 31.40 -11.59
CA VAL A 75 -27.46 30.80 -10.78
C VAL A 75 -28.18 31.87 -9.96
N PHE A 76 -27.42 32.76 -9.30
CA PHE A 76 -27.99 33.88 -8.55
C PHE A 76 -28.87 34.78 -9.43
N GLY A 77 -28.42 35.10 -10.64
CA GLY A 77 -29.20 35.88 -11.59
C GLY A 77 -30.50 35.19 -12.01
N LEU A 78 -30.45 33.87 -12.25
CA LEU A 78 -31.65 33.09 -12.55
C LEU A 78 -32.62 33.04 -11.36
N ASP A 79 -32.11 32.86 -10.14
CA ASP A 79 -32.92 32.84 -8.92
C ASP A 79 -33.66 34.16 -8.72
N GLU A 80 -33.00 35.31 -8.94
CA GLU A 80 -33.63 36.63 -8.88
C GLU A 80 -34.74 36.80 -9.92
N ILE A 81 -34.49 36.39 -11.17
CA ILE A 81 -35.47 36.47 -12.26
C ILE A 81 -36.69 35.61 -11.93
N ILE A 82 -36.46 34.35 -11.52
CA ILE A 82 -37.52 33.42 -11.18
C ILE A 82 -38.30 33.92 -9.96
N ARG A 83 -37.62 34.41 -8.91
CA ARG A 83 -38.29 34.98 -7.73
C ARG A 83 -39.21 36.13 -8.13
N ASN A 84 -38.72 37.08 -8.90
CA ASN A 84 -39.50 38.24 -9.32
C ASN A 84 -40.66 37.82 -10.23
N ALA A 85 -40.45 36.87 -11.14
CA ALA A 85 -41.51 36.34 -12.00
C ALA A 85 -42.61 35.62 -11.21
N LEU A 86 -42.24 34.84 -10.18
CA LEU A 86 -43.20 34.19 -9.29
C LEU A 86 -44.01 35.21 -8.50
N LEU A 87 -43.35 36.21 -7.89
CA LEU A 87 -44.04 37.27 -7.14
C LEU A 87 -45.08 37.99 -8.00
N ASN A 88 -44.74 38.33 -9.25
CA ASN A 88 -45.65 38.97 -10.19
C ASN A 88 -46.84 38.10 -10.63
N ILE A 89 -46.78 36.77 -10.45
CA ILE A 89 -47.86 35.84 -10.82
C ILE A 89 -48.87 35.66 -9.66
N PHE A 90 -48.42 35.80 -8.41
CA PHE A 90 -49.25 35.59 -7.21
C PHE A 90 -49.84 36.88 -6.63
N GLU A 91 -49.49 38.03 -7.21
CA GLU A 91 -50.11 39.35 -6.98
C GLU A 91 -51.19 39.62 -8.04
#